data_AF-A0A2D6DW98-F1
#
_entry.id   AF-A0A2D6DW98-F1
#
_cell.length_a   1.000
_cell.length_b   1.000
_cell.length_c   1.000
_cell.angle_alpha   90.00
_cell.angle_beta   90.00
_cell.angle_gamma   90.00
#
_symmetry.space_group_name_H-M   'P 1'
#
loop_
_entity.id
_entity.type
_entity.pdbx_description
1 polymer ?
#
loop_
_entity_poly.entity_id
_entity_poly.type
_entity_poly.pdbx_seq_one_letter_code
_entity_poly.pdbx_strand_id
1 'polypeptide(L)'
;MRGLLLRVVLLLVVISLALTAWSQRHWFTTTIEQLHVSQRRSGPAPDLATYQTLSMDLEDHRKRLGQSYLKASIAPEREDLLAQTRELLQMSLPRLMRCWLGTPWDFNGTAHEPGTGKVACGYFVSSVLQDAGFEVEWAPLAQQASQNILGTFLPPEKMTIRVGMDYDAFLQEVLLSGPGIYIVGLDSHVAFLVITGSREIRFIHSSGSSPYCVIDEPREHSHVLRNSEYRVIGNLTASDEVLHKWLLGEKFRTQTR
;
A
#
# COMPACT_ATOMS: atom_id res chain seq x y z
N MET A 1 39.22 -46.31 -22.66
CA MET A 1 38.49 -46.06 -21.39
C MET A 1 38.80 -44.70 -20.74
N ARG A 2 40.06 -44.24 -20.69
CA ARG A 2 40.43 -42.93 -20.09
C ARG A 2 39.76 -41.69 -20.73
N GLY A 3 39.61 -41.65 -22.06
CA GLY A 3 38.99 -40.50 -22.76
C GLY A 3 37.48 -40.38 -22.57
N LEU A 4 36.78 -41.49 -22.30
CA LEU A 4 35.34 -41.48 -22.02
C LEU A 4 35.07 -40.98 -20.60
N LEU A 5 35.90 -41.42 -19.64
CA LEU A 5 35.81 -40.98 -18.24
C LEU A 5 36.02 -39.46 -18.11
N LEU A 6 37.01 -38.91 -18.85
CA LEU A 6 37.31 -37.48 -18.83
C LEU A 6 36.12 -36.65 -19.38
N ARG A 7 35.45 -37.13 -20.44
CA ARG A 7 34.29 -36.48 -21.03
C ARG A 7 33.07 -36.51 -20.11
N VAL A 8 32.84 -37.61 -19.40
CA VAL A 8 31.75 -37.74 -18.42
C VAL A 8 31.98 -36.80 -17.23
N VAL A 9 33.21 -36.72 -16.71
CA VAL A 9 33.55 -35.79 -15.62
C VAL A 9 33.34 -34.34 -16.05
N LEU A 10 33.77 -33.96 -17.26
CA LEU A 10 33.58 -32.60 -17.77
C LEU A 10 32.09 -32.24 -17.92
N LEU A 11 31.27 -33.18 -18.39
CA LEU A 11 29.82 -33.01 -18.49
C LEU A 11 29.16 -32.82 -17.12
N LEU A 12 29.56 -33.60 -16.12
CA LEU A 12 29.03 -33.47 -14.76
C LEU A 12 29.42 -32.14 -14.11
N VAL A 13 30.62 -31.63 -14.37
CA VAL A 13 31.05 -30.29 -13.91
C VAL A 13 30.23 -29.18 -14.56
N VAL A 14 29.99 -29.26 -15.88
CA VAL A 14 29.15 -28.28 -16.58
C VAL A 14 27.71 -28.31 -16.08
N ILE A 15 27.13 -29.50 -15.85
CA ILE A 15 25.78 -29.65 -15.31
C ILE A 15 25.72 -29.10 -13.88
N SER A 16 26.71 -29.38 -13.04
CA SER A 16 26.79 -28.85 -11.68
C SER A 16 26.87 -27.32 -11.67
N LEU A 17 27.72 -26.74 -12.53
CA LEU A 17 27.82 -25.28 -12.69
C LEU A 17 26.54 -24.65 -13.23
N ALA A 18 25.83 -25.34 -14.14
CA ALA A 18 24.55 -24.88 -14.65
C ALA A 18 23.45 -24.93 -13.58
N LEU A 19 23.42 -25.99 -12.75
CA LEU A 19 22.46 -26.13 -11.66
C LEU A 19 22.72 -25.14 -10.52
N THR A 20 23.99 -24.86 -10.19
CA THR A 20 24.34 -23.83 -9.21
C THR A 20 24.06 -22.42 -9.74
N ALA A 21 24.35 -22.14 -11.02
CA ALA A 21 23.99 -20.88 -11.64
C ALA A 21 22.45 -20.70 -11.72
N TRP A 22 21.70 -21.77 -11.97
CA TRP A 22 20.24 -21.75 -11.97
C TRP A 22 19.65 -21.55 -10.57
N SER A 23 20.19 -22.25 -9.56
CA SER A 23 19.72 -22.12 -8.17
C SER A 23 20.10 -20.78 -7.54
N GLN A 24 21.24 -20.20 -7.94
CA GLN A 24 21.69 -18.87 -7.50
C GLN A 24 21.24 -17.74 -8.43
N ARG A 25 20.47 -18.02 -9.49
CA ARG A 25 20.04 -17.04 -10.48
C ARG A 25 19.32 -15.86 -9.84
N HIS A 26 18.46 -16.11 -8.86
CA HIS A 26 17.77 -15.06 -8.10
C HIS A 26 18.71 -14.20 -7.25
N TRP A 27 19.81 -14.75 -6.73
CA TRP A 27 20.80 -13.98 -5.96
C TRP A 27 21.66 -13.08 -6.86
N PHE A 28 22.08 -13.59 -8.03
CA PHE A 28 22.84 -12.79 -8.99
C PHE A 28 22.00 -11.68 -9.64
N THR A 29 20.74 -11.93 -9.99
CA THR A 29 19.85 -10.89 -10.54
C THR A 29 19.56 -9.81 -9.51
N THR A 30 19.25 -10.19 -8.26
CA THR A 30 19.00 -9.23 -7.18
C THR A 30 20.24 -8.39 -6.85
N THR A 31 21.44 -8.98 -6.90
CA THR A 31 22.69 -8.23 -6.62
C THR A 31 23.02 -7.23 -7.73
N ILE A 32 22.87 -7.60 -9.00
CA ILE A 32 23.12 -6.69 -10.14
C ILE A 32 22.04 -5.59 -10.22
N GLU A 33 20.78 -5.90 -9.93
CA GLU A 33 19.71 -4.90 -9.84
C GLU A 33 19.90 -3.95 -8.65
N GLN A 34 20.32 -4.46 -7.48
CA GLN A 34 20.66 -3.62 -6.32
C GLN A 34 21.82 -2.65 -6.61
N LEU A 35 22.84 -3.10 -7.35
CA LEU A 35 23.93 -2.22 -7.79
C LEU A 35 23.43 -1.13 -8.75
N HIS A 36 22.51 -1.45 -9.67
CA HIS A 36 21.89 -0.45 -10.55
C HIS A 36 20.97 0.54 -9.82
N VAL A 37 20.20 0.08 -8.82
CA VAL A 37 19.36 0.93 -7.97
C VAL A 37 20.23 1.90 -7.16
N SER A 38 21.39 1.45 -6.66
CA SER A 38 22.33 2.32 -5.93
C SER A 38 22.88 3.48 -6.78
N GLN A 39 22.91 3.34 -8.11
CA GLN A 39 23.38 4.36 -9.05
C GLN A 39 22.30 5.34 -9.52
N ARG A 40 21.00 5.05 -9.33
CA ARG A 40 19.89 5.96 -9.69
C ARG A 40 19.42 6.80 -8.48
N ARG A 41 20.30 7.64 -7.93
CA ARG A 41 19.95 8.63 -6.88
C ARG A 41 19.31 9.91 -7.46
N SER A 42 18.26 9.76 -8.26
CA SER A 42 17.49 10.90 -8.78
C SER A 42 15.97 10.77 -8.58
N GLY A 43 15.53 9.76 -7.81
CA GLY A 43 14.15 9.61 -7.37
C GLY A 43 13.84 10.40 -6.08
N PRO A 44 12.55 10.63 -5.77
CA PRO A 44 12.14 11.19 -4.50
C PRO A 44 12.70 10.36 -3.33
N ALA A 45 13.14 11.05 -2.27
CA ALA A 45 13.72 10.44 -1.08
C ALA A 45 12.70 10.42 0.07
N PRO A 46 12.78 9.45 1.00
CA PRO A 46 11.91 9.40 2.16
C PRO A 46 12.08 10.63 3.06
N ASP A 47 10.97 11.13 3.61
CA ASP A 47 10.91 12.31 4.46
C ASP A 47 10.30 11.96 5.83
N LEU A 48 11.16 11.46 6.73
CA LEU A 48 10.76 11.07 8.08
C LEU A 48 10.29 12.26 8.93
N ALA A 49 10.94 13.41 8.82
CA ALA A 49 10.64 14.57 9.65
C ALA A 49 9.25 15.14 9.34
N THR A 50 8.92 15.28 8.06
CA THR A 50 7.56 15.67 7.64
C THR A 50 6.54 14.62 8.03
N TYR A 51 6.87 13.32 7.89
CA TYR A 51 5.96 12.23 8.26
C TYR A 51 5.54 12.29 9.73
N GLN A 52 6.51 12.41 10.65
CA GLN A 52 6.25 12.48 12.08
C GLN A 52 5.41 13.72 12.44
N THR A 53 5.72 14.86 11.83
CA THR A 53 4.95 16.10 12.02
C THR A 53 3.49 15.92 11.57
N LEU A 54 3.28 15.36 10.37
CA LEU A 54 1.93 15.12 9.85
C LEU A 54 1.14 14.12 10.68
N SER A 55 1.78 13.07 11.19
CA SER A 55 1.15 12.07 12.06
C SER A 55 0.68 12.71 13.38
N MET A 56 1.56 13.49 14.03
CA MET A 56 1.22 14.21 15.26
C MET A 56 0.08 15.21 15.03
N ASP A 57 0.17 16.01 13.97
CA ASP A 57 -0.86 16.99 13.62
C ASP A 57 -2.21 16.29 13.39
N LEU A 58 -2.21 15.17 12.67
CA LEU A 58 -3.44 14.44 12.35
C LEU A 58 -4.11 13.86 13.60
N GLU A 59 -3.32 13.32 14.54
CA GLU A 59 -3.80 12.84 15.83
C GLU A 59 -4.41 13.97 16.68
N ASP A 60 -3.79 15.16 16.69
CA ASP A 60 -4.33 16.32 17.41
C ASP A 60 -5.62 16.84 16.77
N HIS A 61 -5.73 16.80 15.44
CA HIS A 61 -6.99 17.12 14.76
C HIS A 61 -8.08 16.10 15.07
N ARG A 62 -7.75 14.80 15.05
CA ARG A 62 -8.67 13.70 15.39
C ARG A 62 -9.26 13.88 16.79
N LYS A 63 -8.42 14.12 17.80
CA LYS A 63 -8.87 14.37 19.19
C LYS A 63 -9.80 15.57 19.29
N ARG A 64 -9.48 16.69 18.63
CA ARG A 64 -10.32 17.90 18.64
C ARG A 64 -11.67 17.69 17.97
N LEU A 65 -11.68 17.07 16.79
CA LEU A 65 -12.91 16.74 16.08
C LEU A 65 -13.74 15.74 16.87
N GLY A 66 -13.12 14.71 17.46
CA GLY A 66 -13.80 13.69 18.26
C GLY A 66 -14.46 14.28 19.51
N GLN A 67 -13.79 15.18 20.21
CA GLN A 67 -14.38 15.92 21.32
C GLN A 67 -15.56 16.80 20.88
N SER A 68 -15.48 17.41 19.70
CA SER A 68 -16.55 18.23 19.14
C SER A 68 -17.76 17.35 18.76
N TYR A 69 -17.51 16.16 18.20
CA TYR A 69 -18.54 15.20 17.82
C TYR A 69 -19.29 14.65 19.03
N LEU A 70 -18.60 14.35 20.12
CA LEU A 70 -19.23 13.90 21.37
C LEU A 70 -20.07 14.99 22.04
N LYS A 71 -19.75 16.27 21.81
CA LYS A 71 -20.53 17.42 22.31
C LYS A 71 -21.70 17.78 21.40
N ALA A 72 -21.65 17.43 20.12
CA ALA A 72 -22.69 17.71 19.15
C ALA A 72 -24.01 17.05 19.55
N SER A 73 -25.05 17.86 19.62
CA SER A 73 -26.34 17.50 20.21
C SER A 73 -27.39 17.12 19.18
N ILE A 74 -27.18 17.51 17.91
CA ILE A 74 -28.11 17.28 16.81
C ILE A 74 -27.41 16.61 15.62
N ALA A 75 -28.19 15.92 14.78
CA ALA A 75 -27.67 15.18 13.62
C ALA A 75 -26.92 16.07 12.61
N PRO A 76 -27.39 17.28 12.24
CA PRO A 76 -26.67 18.11 11.27
C PRO A 76 -25.26 18.53 11.71
N GLU A 77 -25.05 18.80 13.00
CA GLU A 77 -23.71 19.10 13.54
C GLU A 77 -22.77 17.91 13.42
N ARG A 78 -23.29 16.69 13.64
CA ARG A 78 -22.51 15.46 13.51
C ARG A 78 -22.15 15.17 12.06
N GLU A 79 -23.08 15.38 11.14
CA GLU A 79 -22.84 15.25 9.70
C GLU A 79 -21.77 16.23 9.20
N ASP A 80 -21.82 17.49 9.66
CA ASP A 80 -20.79 18.49 9.33
C ASP A 80 -19.40 18.08 9.85
N LEU A 81 -19.31 17.58 11.09
CA LEU A 81 -18.06 17.07 11.65
C LEU A 81 -17.51 15.84 10.90
N LEU A 82 -18.38 14.95 10.42
CA LEU A 82 -17.98 13.84 9.56
C LEU A 82 -17.48 14.34 8.18
N ALA A 83 -18.11 15.38 7.62
CA ALA A 83 -17.62 16.01 6.39
C ALA A 83 -16.24 16.65 6.57
N GLN A 84 -16.02 17.39 7.65
CA GLN A 84 -14.70 17.94 8.01
C GLN A 84 -13.65 16.84 8.20
N THR A 85 -14.03 15.73 8.85
CA THR A 85 -13.18 14.55 9.05
C THR A 85 -12.79 13.93 7.71
N ARG A 86 -13.75 13.80 6.78
CA ARG A 86 -13.53 13.29 5.43
C ARG A 86 -12.51 14.15 4.67
N GLU A 87 -12.69 15.47 4.66
CA GLU A 87 -11.79 16.40 3.99
C GLU A 87 -10.37 16.35 4.58
N LEU A 88 -10.25 16.33 5.91
CA LEU A 88 -8.97 16.23 6.60
C LEU A 88 -8.21 14.96 6.19
N LEU A 89 -8.88 13.80 6.16
CA LEU A 89 -8.27 12.54 5.77
C LEU A 89 -7.88 12.52 4.29
N GLN A 90 -8.76 13.00 3.40
CA GLN A 90 -8.47 13.07 1.96
C GLN A 90 -7.28 13.99 1.64
N MET A 91 -7.03 15.02 2.46
CA MET A 91 -5.88 15.90 2.32
C MET A 91 -4.60 15.34 2.96
N SER A 92 -4.71 14.68 4.12
CA SER A 92 -3.55 14.29 4.94
C SER A 92 -2.95 12.95 4.52
N LEU A 93 -3.80 11.94 4.23
CA LEU A 93 -3.35 10.59 3.91
C LEU A 93 -2.42 10.56 2.69
N PRO A 94 -2.71 11.22 1.55
CA PRO A 94 -1.78 11.24 0.42
C PRO A 94 -0.44 11.93 0.74
N ARG A 95 -0.41 12.87 1.70
CA ARG A 95 0.84 13.52 2.14
C ARG A 95 1.68 12.56 2.98
N LEU A 96 1.06 11.85 3.92
CA LEU A 96 1.71 10.79 4.70
C LEU A 96 2.28 9.69 3.78
N MET A 97 1.47 9.19 2.84
CA MET A 97 1.91 8.19 1.86
C MET A 97 3.14 8.65 1.08
N ARG A 98 3.18 9.92 0.65
CA ARG A 98 4.29 10.47 -0.15
C ARG A 98 5.59 10.68 0.62
N CYS A 99 5.53 10.78 1.95
CA CYS A 99 6.75 10.81 2.76
C CYS A 99 7.54 9.50 2.66
N TRP A 100 6.90 8.40 2.26
CA TRP A 100 7.55 7.11 2.08
C TRP A 100 8.26 6.95 0.73
N LEU A 101 8.05 7.84 -0.25
CA LEU A 101 8.60 7.68 -1.60
C LEU A 101 10.11 7.40 -1.58
N GLY A 102 10.53 6.39 -2.34
CA GLY A 102 11.92 5.94 -2.37
C GLY A 102 12.32 5.00 -1.23
N THR A 103 11.46 4.74 -0.24
CA THR A 103 11.73 3.73 0.80
C THR A 103 11.85 2.36 0.13
N PRO A 104 12.98 1.65 0.28
CA PRO A 104 13.19 0.39 -0.43
C PRO A 104 12.12 -0.66 -0.10
N TRP A 105 11.78 -1.48 -1.09
CA TRP A 105 10.86 -2.61 -0.90
C TRP A 105 11.62 -3.88 -0.51
N ASP A 106 10.96 -4.72 0.28
CA ASP A 106 11.33 -6.12 0.51
C ASP A 106 10.07 -6.91 0.85
N PHE A 107 9.98 -8.17 0.41
CA PHE A 107 8.83 -9.03 0.73
C PHE A 107 8.66 -9.21 2.24
N ASN A 108 9.75 -9.24 3.00
CA ASN A 108 9.74 -9.34 4.46
C ASN A 108 10.03 -7.98 5.13
N GLY A 109 9.91 -6.87 4.39
CA GLY A 109 10.19 -5.54 4.90
C GLY A 109 9.17 -5.12 5.95
N THR A 110 9.64 -4.78 7.14
CA THR A 110 8.81 -4.38 8.29
C THR A 110 9.11 -2.97 8.79
N ALA A 111 9.76 -2.13 7.97
CA ALA A 111 10.01 -0.74 8.35
C ALA A 111 8.69 -0.07 8.73
N HIS A 112 8.68 0.56 9.91
CA HIS A 112 7.50 1.19 10.47
C HIS A 112 7.41 2.67 10.10
N GLU A 113 8.54 3.28 9.75
CA GLU A 113 8.66 4.69 9.38
C GLU A 113 9.43 4.86 8.04
N PRO A 114 9.19 5.96 7.28
CA PRO A 114 9.87 6.23 6.01
C PRO A 114 11.39 6.15 6.07
N GLY A 115 12.01 5.44 5.12
CA GLY A 115 13.47 5.41 4.97
C GLY A 115 14.27 4.72 6.08
N THR A 116 13.62 4.21 7.13
CA THR A 116 14.30 3.53 8.26
C THR A 116 14.72 2.09 7.97
N GLY A 117 14.34 1.56 6.80
CA GLY A 117 14.62 0.19 6.39
C GLY A 117 13.91 -0.13 5.09
N LYS A 118 13.52 -1.39 4.94
CA LYS A 118 12.72 -1.85 3.80
C LYS A 118 11.28 -2.14 4.22
N VAL A 119 10.31 -1.96 3.33
CA VAL A 119 8.88 -2.10 3.66
C VAL A 119 8.12 -2.93 2.63
N ALA A 120 7.38 -3.94 3.09
CA ALA A 120 6.46 -4.71 2.26
C ALA A 120 5.14 -3.94 2.04
N CYS A 121 4.34 -4.37 1.05
CA CYS A 121 3.11 -3.68 0.68
C CYS A 121 2.07 -3.57 1.80
N GLY A 122 1.81 -4.68 2.51
CA GLY A 122 0.91 -4.69 3.66
C GLY A 122 1.43 -3.85 4.83
N TYR A 123 2.74 -3.90 5.11
CA TYR A 123 3.36 -3.09 6.16
C TYR A 123 3.32 -1.60 5.85
N PHE A 124 3.50 -1.20 4.59
CA PHE A 124 3.33 0.19 4.16
C PHE A 124 1.90 0.69 4.38
N VAL A 125 0.89 -0.07 3.95
CA VAL A 125 -0.52 0.29 4.16
C VAL A 125 -0.84 0.38 5.66
N SER A 126 -0.40 -0.61 6.43
CA SER A 126 -0.68 -0.68 7.87
C SER A 126 0.00 0.44 8.65
N SER A 127 1.27 0.76 8.35
CA SER A 127 1.99 1.88 8.97
C SER A 127 1.34 3.22 8.67
N VAL A 128 1.02 3.51 7.40
CA VAL A 128 0.37 4.77 7.02
C VAL A 128 -0.98 4.93 7.72
N LEU A 129 -1.78 3.86 7.82
CA LEU A 129 -3.08 3.94 8.50
C LEU A 129 -2.92 4.10 10.01
N GLN A 130 -2.01 3.34 10.64
CA GLN A 130 -1.77 3.46 12.08
C GLN A 130 -1.30 4.88 12.45
N ASP A 131 -0.30 5.40 11.74
CA ASP A 131 0.24 6.73 12.00
C ASP A 131 -0.70 7.86 11.53
N ALA A 132 -1.73 7.53 10.76
CA ALA A 132 -2.85 8.42 10.47
C ALA A 132 -3.95 8.41 11.55
N GLY A 133 -3.77 7.68 12.64
CA GLY A 133 -4.71 7.60 13.76
C GLY A 133 -5.80 6.54 13.61
N PHE A 134 -5.70 5.62 12.66
CA PHE A 134 -6.55 4.42 12.65
C PHE A 134 -6.02 3.44 13.70
N GLU A 135 -6.85 3.09 14.69
CA GLU A 135 -6.49 2.13 15.74
C GLU A 135 -6.51 0.70 15.18
N VAL A 136 -5.46 0.34 14.43
CA VAL A 136 -5.29 -0.96 13.76
C VAL A 136 -4.25 -1.81 14.48
N GLU A 137 -4.33 -3.13 14.30
CA GLU A 137 -3.30 -4.06 14.76
C GLU A 137 -2.21 -4.14 13.70
N TRP A 138 -1.18 -3.30 13.82
CA TRP A 138 -0.20 -3.04 12.75
C TRP A 138 0.33 -4.29 12.02
N ALA A 139 0.98 -5.21 12.74
CA ALA A 139 1.54 -6.42 12.14
C ALA A 139 0.45 -7.42 11.70
N PRO A 140 -0.57 -7.75 12.52
CA PRO A 140 -1.66 -8.62 12.07
C PRO A 140 -2.35 -8.16 10.80
N LEU A 141 -2.66 -6.86 10.69
CA LEU A 141 -3.27 -6.27 9.50
C LEU A 141 -2.35 -6.39 8.28
N ALA A 142 -1.08 -6.03 8.43
CA ALA A 142 -0.09 -6.07 7.35
C ALA A 142 0.11 -7.47 6.75
N GLN A 143 -0.15 -8.52 7.53
CA GLN A 143 0.05 -9.92 7.14
C GLN A 143 -1.18 -10.57 6.50
N GLN A 144 -2.31 -9.86 6.41
CA GLN A 144 -3.53 -10.41 5.83
C GLN A 144 -3.49 -10.43 4.30
N ALA A 145 -4.30 -11.32 3.72
CA ALA A 145 -4.66 -11.24 2.31
C ALA A 145 -5.30 -9.88 2.01
N SER A 146 -5.10 -9.36 0.80
CA SER A 146 -5.48 -8.00 0.43
C SER A 146 -6.97 -7.72 0.72
N GLN A 147 -7.88 -8.63 0.37
CA GLN A 147 -9.30 -8.50 0.67
C GLN A 147 -9.61 -8.45 2.18
N ASN A 148 -8.89 -9.20 3.02
CA ASN A 148 -9.07 -9.17 4.47
C ASN A 148 -8.57 -7.83 5.07
N ILE A 149 -7.55 -7.22 4.48
CA ILE A 149 -7.14 -5.85 4.83
C ILE A 149 -8.31 -4.89 4.58
N LEU A 150 -8.97 -4.97 3.42
CA LEU A 150 -10.15 -4.13 3.15
C LEU A 150 -11.32 -4.45 4.10
N GLY A 151 -11.58 -5.74 4.35
CA GLY A 151 -12.66 -6.22 5.22
C GLY A 151 -12.52 -5.79 6.69
N THR A 152 -11.31 -5.44 7.12
CA THR A 152 -11.06 -4.83 8.45
C THR A 152 -11.74 -3.47 8.60
N PHE A 153 -11.98 -2.75 7.51
CA PHE A 153 -12.56 -1.41 7.51
C PHE A 153 -13.97 -1.36 6.94
N LEU A 154 -14.26 -2.19 5.95
CA LEU A 154 -15.47 -2.09 5.15
C LEU A 154 -16.22 -3.43 5.11
N PRO A 155 -17.55 -3.42 5.27
CA PRO A 155 -18.33 -4.62 5.07
C PRO A 155 -18.35 -5.01 3.57
N PRO A 156 -18.65 -6.27 3.22
CA PRO A 156 -18.61 -6.76 1.84
C PRO A 156 -19.40 -5.94 0.83
N GLU A 157 -20.53 -5.36 1.22
CA GLU A 157 -21.42 -4.58 0.35
C GLU A 157 -20.82 -3.21 -0.01
N LYS A 158 -19.78 -2.77 0.69
CA LYS A 158 -19.02 -1.55 0.42
C LYS A 158 -17.72 -1.82 -0.34
N MET A 159 -17.44 -3.09 -0.65
CA MET A 159 -16.30 -3.51 -1.46
C MET A 159 -16.75 -3.82 -2.89
N THR A 160 -15.93 -3.44 -3.87
CA THR A 160 -16.17 -3.79 -5.28
C THR A 160 -15.09 -4.76 -5.73
N ILE A 161 -15.48 -6.01 -6.00
CA ILE A 161 -14.60 -7.10 -6.44
C ILE A 161 -14.76 -7.32 -7.95
N ARG A 162 -13.65 -7.33 -8.69
CA ARG A 162 -13.60 -7.58 -10.13
C ARG A 162 -12.53 -8.62 -10.43
N VAL A 163 -12.87 -9.59 -11.27
CA VAL A 163 -11.97 -10.67 -11.70
C VAL A 163 -11.94 -10.70 -13.23
N GLY A 164 -10.76 -10.64 -13.82
CA GLY A 164 -10.55 -10.64 -15.28
C GLY A 164 -11.15 -9.44 -16.01
N MET A 165 -11.48 -8.37 -15.29
CA MET A 165 -12.00 -7.14 -15.88
C MET A 165 -10.88 -6.37 -16.59
N ASP A 166 -11.19 -5.82 -17.76
CA ASP A 166 -10.29 -4.91 -18.47
C ASP A 166 -9.89 -3.71 -17.60
N TYR A 167 -8.64 -3.28 -17.73
CA TYR A 167 -8.09 -2.22 -16.88
C TYR A 167 -8.79 -0.87 -17.08
N ASP A 168 -9.08 -0.48 -18.32
CA ASP A 168 -9.70 0.81 -18.58
C ASP A 168 -11.16 0.81 -18.12
N ALA A 169 -11.87 -0.32 -18.31
CA ALA A 169 -13.20 -0.53 -17.73
C ALA A 169 -13.19 -0.43 -16.19
N PHE A 170 -12.22 -1.07 -15.53
CA PHE A 170 -12.03 -0.97 -14.09
C PHE A 170 -11.80 0.48 -13.63
N LEU A 171 -10.95 1.24 -14.33
CA LEU A 171 -10.72 2.65 -13.99
C LEU A 171 -11.96 3.52 -14.17
N GLN A 172 -12.79 3.28 -15.19
CA GLN A 172 -14.06 4.01 -15.35
C GLN A 172 -14.98 3.77 -14.15
N GLU A 173 -15.09 2.52 -13.70
CA GLU A 173 -15.90 2.17 -12.52
C GLU A 173 -15.37 2.82 -11.23
N VAL A 174 -14.05 2.79 -11.04
CA VAL A 174 -13.36 3.48 -9.94
C VAL A 174 -13.69 4.98 -9.97
N LEU A 175 -13.62 5.63 -11.13
CA LEU A 175 -13.96 7.05 -11.28
C LEU A 175 -15.42 7.35 -10.98
N LEU A 176 -16.35 6.47 -11.35
CA LEU A 176 -17.78 6.60 -11.03
C LEU A 176 -18.05 6.50 -9.53
N SER A 177 -17.17 5.81 -8.78
CA SER A 177 -17.27 5.67 -7.33
C SER A 177 -16.93 6.97 -6.56
N GLY A 178 -16.44 8.01 -7.25
CA GLY A 178 -16.21 9.34 -6.70
C GLY A 178 -14.79 9.56 -6.13
N PRO A 179 -14.47 10.78 -5.68
CA PRO A 179 -13.18 11.07 -5.06
C PRO A 179 -13.02 10.40 -3.68
N GLY A 180 -11.78 10.21 -3.26
CA GLY A 180 -11.47 9.72 -1.92
C GLY A 180 -10.20 8.91 -1.80
N ILE A 181 -10.01 8.34 -0.61
CA ILE A 181 -8.92 7.42 -0.29
C ILE A 181 -9.43 5.99 -0.29
N TYR A 182 -8.89 5.20 -1.19
CA TYR A 182 -9.23 3.79 -1.35
C TYR A 182 -8.07 2.92 -0.93
N ILE A 183 -8.39 1.75 -0.38
CA ILE A 183 -7.48 0.61 -0.43
C ILE A 183 -7.84 -0.19 -1.68
N VAL A 184 -6.82 -0.62 -2.42
CA VAL A 184 -6.96 -1.58 -3.51
C VAL A 184 -6.17 -2.85 -3.18
N GLY A 185 -6.87 -3.98 -3.21
CA GLY A 185 -6.30 -5.30 -3.11
C GLY A 185 -6.19 -5.96 -4.47
N LEU A 186 -5.05 -6.59 -4.72
CA LEU A 186 -4.69 -7.27 -5.95
C LEU A 186 -4.41 -8.76 -5.68
N ASP A 187 -4.05 -9.51 -6.72
CA ASP A 187 -3.73 -10.95 -6.63
C ASP A 187 -2.70 -11.28 -5.54
N SER A 188 -1.64 -10.47 -5.45
CA SER A 188 -0.52 -10.68 -4.54
C SER A 188 0.00 -9.38 -3.92
N HIS A 189 -0.81 -8.32 -3.97
CA HIS A 189 -0.38 -6.98 -3.61
C HIS A 189 -1.52 -6.16 -2.99
N VAL A 190 -1.16 -5.13 -2.22
CA VAL A 190 -2.10 -4.18 -1.64
C VAL A 190 -1.50 -2.77 -1.71
N ALA A 191 -2.36 -1.78 -1.90
CA ALA A 191 -1.94 -0.41 -2.14
C ALA A 191 -3.03 0.59 -1.78
N PHE A 192 -2.67 1.87 -1.80
CA PHE A 192 -3.63 2.95 -1.84
C PHE A 192 -3.95 3.35 -3.28
N LEU A 193 -5.22 3.67 -3.51
CA LEU A 193 -5.68 4.33 -4.72
C LEU A 193 -6.33 5.66 -4.30
N VAL A 194 -5.77 6.77 -4.74
CA VAL A 194 -6.24 8.11 -4.39
C VAL A 194 -6.93 8.71 -5.60
N ILE A 195 -8.20 9.09 -5.45
CA ILE A 195 -8.96 9.79 -6.47
C ILE A 195 -9.15 11.22 -6.00
N THR A 196 -8.49 12.16 -6.68
CA THR A 196 -8.54 13.58 -6.29
C THR A 196 -9.89 14.21 -6.65
N GLY A 197 -10.16 15.41 -6.12
CA GLY A 197 -11.33 16.20 -6.53
C GLY A 197 -11.35 16.55 -8.03
N SER A 198 -10.17 16.61 -8.67
CA SER A 198 -10.03 16.77 -10.13
C SER A 198 -10.14 15.45 -10.92
N ARG A 199 -10.49 14.35 -10.24
CA ARG A 199 -10.61 12.99 -10.80
C ARG A 199 -9.30 12.41 -11.33
N GLU A 200 -8.16 12.88 -10.83
CA GLU A 200 -6.87 12.23 -11.06
C GLU A 200 -6.80 10.96 -10.19
N ILE A 201 -6.30 9.87 -10.77
CA ILE A 201 -6.06 8.60 -10.09
C ILE A 201 -4.56 8.46 -9.81
N ARG A 202 -4.21 8.29 -8.54
CA ARG A 202 -2.84 8.01 -8.07
C ARG A 202 -2.80 6.64 -7.41
N PHE A 203 -1.87 5.80 -7.83
CA PHE A 203 -1.59 4.49 -7.24
C PHE A 203 -0.32 4.59 -6.40
N ILE A 204 -0.48 4.57 -5.07
CA ILE A 204 0.64 4.76 -4.13
C ILE A 204 0.88 3.47 -3.37
N HIS A 205 2.06 2.89 -3.54
CA HIS A 205 2.34 1.54 -3.04
C HIS A 205 3.83 1.28 -2.83
N SER A 206 4.15 0.32 -1.95
CA SER A 206 5.50 -0.27 -1.90
C SER A 206 5.66 -1.31 -3.00
N SER A 207 6.38 -0.98 -4.07
CA SER A 207 6.44 -1.80 -5.28
C SER A 207 7.45 -2.94 -5.16
N GLY A 208 6.96 -4.19 -5.31
CA GLY A 208 7.79 -5.37 -5.51
C GLY A 208 8.29 -5.58 -6.93
N SER A 209 8.08 -4.57 -7.80
CA SER A 209 8.62 -4.49 -9.16
C SER A 209 9.54 -3.28 -9.26
N SER A 210 10.38 -3.22 -10.29
CA SER A 210 11.25 -2.06 -10.54
C SER A 210 10.47 -0.74 -10.38
N PRO A 211 10.96 0.23 -9.58
CA PRO A 211 12.31 0.35 -9.03
C PRO A 211 12.57 -0.32 -7.65
N TYR A 212 11.66 -1.16 -7.15
CA TYR A 212 11.76 -1.82 -5.84
C TYR A 212 11.75 -0.85 -4.65
N CYS A 213 10.81 0.09 -4.65
CA CYS A 213 10.61 1.04 -3.56
C CYS A 213 9.15 1.51 -3.50
N VAL A 214 8.82 2.31 -2.49
CA VAL A 214 7.56 3.05 -2.46
C VAL A 214 7.53 4.08 -3.60
N ILE A 215 6.45 4.05 -4.38
CA ILE A 215 6.26 4.89 -5.57
C ILE A 215 4.81 5.39 -5.63
N ASP A 216 4.61 6.56 -6.26
CA ASP A 216 3.32 7.16 -6.58
C ASP A 216 3.19 7.22 -8.11
N GLU A 217 2.39 6.32 -8.67
CA GLU A 217 2.22 6.16 -10.12
C GLU A 217 0.89 6.77 -10.58
N PRO A 218 0.87 7.52 -11.71
CA PRO A 218 -0.38 7.82 -12.39
C PRO A 218 -0.92 6.56 -13.08
N ARG A 219 -2.22 6.54 -13.37
CA ARG A 219 -2.91 5.39 -14.00
C ARG A 219 -2.26 4.88 -15.30
N GLU A 220 -1.59 5.75 -16.07
CA GLU A 220 -0.93 5.37 -17.31
C GLU A 220 0.28 4.43 -17.06
N HIS A 221 0.90 4.54 -15.89
CA HIS A 221 2.13 3.82 -15.52
C HIS A 221 1.91 2.76 -14.44
N SER A 222 0.69 2.61 -13.90
CA SER A 222 0.37 1.63 -12.85
C SER A 222 0.31 0.19 -13.39
N HIS A 223 1.43 -0.36 -13.84
CA HIS A 223 1.51 -1.68 -14.47
C HIS A 223 1.11 -2.82 -13.51
N VAL A 224 1.45 -2.72 -12.23
CA VAL A 224 1.07 -3.71 -11.20
C VAL A 224 -0.45 -3.77 -11.06
N LEU A 225 -1.11 -2.61 -11.01
CA LEU A 225 -2.56 -2.52 -10.98
C LEU A 225 -3.20 -3.02 -12.29
N ARG A 226 -2.62 -2.66 -13.43
CA ARG A 226 -3.09 -3.06 -14.76
C ARG A 226 -3.04 -4.57 -14.98
N ASN A 227 -1.96 -5.23 -14.57
CA ASN A 227 -1.74 -6.64 -14.88
C ASN A 227 -2.39 -7.60 -13.88
N SER A 228 -3.03 -7.09 -12.83
CA SER A 228 -3.72 -7.90 -11.85
C SER A 228 -5.07 -8.41 -12.39
N GLU A 229 -5.31 -9.70 -12.29
CA GLU A 229 -6.58 -10.31 -12.69
C GLU A 229 -7.65 -10.11 -11.61
N TYR A 230 -7.26 -10.17 -10.34
CA TYR A 230 -8.12 -9.90 -9.19
C TYR A 230 -7.95 -8.46 -8.70
N ARG A 231 -9.02 -7.66 -8.69
CA ARG A 231 -9.02 -6.30 -8.12
C ARG A 231 -10.20 -6.12 -7.18
N VAL A 232 -9.90 -5.81 -5.92
CA VAL A 232 -10.90 -5.39 -4.93
C VAL A 232 -10.61 -3.97 -4.47
N ILE A 233 -11.62 -3.11 -4.45
CA ILE A 233 -11.49 -1.73 -3.95
C ILE A 233 -12.50 -1.42 -2.87
N GLY A 234 -12.14 -0.49 -1.99
CA GLY A 234 -13.05 0.09 -1.02
C GLY A 234 -12.64 1.52 -0.64
N ASN A 235 -13.58 2.46 -0.69
CA ASN A 235 -13.36 3.87 -0.34
C ASN A 235 -13.51 4.04 1.17
N LEU A 236 -12.40 4.23 1.89
CA LEU A 236 -12.40 4.44 3.33
C LEU A 236 -13.13 5.74 3.69
N THR A 237 -12.85 6.80 2.94
CA THR A 237 -13.35 8.15 3.25
C THR A 237 -14.80 8.40 2.85
N ALA A 238 -15.41 7.52 2.05
CA ALA A 238 -16.83 7.57 1.74
C ALA A 238 -17.70 6.82 2.76
N SER A 239 -17.10 6.09 3.71
CA SER A 239 -17.83 5.34 4.73
C SER A 239 -17.92 6.15 6.03
N ASP A 240 -19.11 6.67 6.33
CA ASP A 240 -19.36 7.41 7.57
C ASP A 240 -19.08 6.55 8.82
N GLU A 241 -19.26 5.23 8.74
CA GLU A 241 -18.89 4.30 9.80
C GLU A 241 -17.37 4.30 10.05
N VAL A 242 -16.57 4.24 8.98
CA VAL A 242 -15.10 4.32 9.10
C VAL A 242 -14.67 5.67 9.66
N LEU A 243 -15.26 6.76 9.16
CA LEU A 243 -14.97 8.11 9.65
C LEU A 243 -15.33 8.24 11.14
N HIS A 244 -16.50 7.75 11.54
CA HIS A 244 -16.93 7.75 12.93
C HIS A 244 -15.98 6.97 13.84
N LYS A 245 -15.61 5.75 13.46
CA LYS A 245 -14.68 4.93 14.25
C LYS A 245 -13.30 5.57 14.37
N TRP A 246 -12.76 6.10 13.27
CA TRP A 246 -11.50 6.86 13.28
C TRP A 246 -11.60 8.06 14.23
N LEU A 247 -12.66 8.85 14.08
CA LEU A 247 -12.91 10.06 14.86
C LEU A 247 -12.95 9.78 16.37
N LEU A 248 -13.59 8.68 16.78
CA LEU A 248 -13.67 8.25 18.17
C LEU A 248 -12.47 7.44 18.66
N GLY A 249 -11.52 7.10 17.78
CA GLY A 249 -10.36 6.27 18.12
C GLY A 249 -10.75 4.83 18.46
N GLU A 250 -11.81 4.33 17.83
CA GLU A 250 -12.25 2.96 18.01
C GLU A 250 -11.36 1.98 17.26
N LYS A 251 -11.14 0.80 17.87
CA LYS A 251 -10.32 -0.25 17.27
C LYS A 251 -10.95 -0.82 15.99
N PHE A 252 -10.12 -0.93 14.95
CA PHE A 252 -10.36 -1.70 13.73
C PHE A 252 -9.75 -3.09 13.91
N ARG A 253 -10.60 -4.05 14.31
CA ARG A 253 -10.15 -5.42 14.56
C ARG A 253 -9.82 -6.10 13.23
N THR A 254 -8.62 -6.65 13.13
CA THR A 254 -8.14 -7.29 11.91
C THR A 254 -9.04 -8.46 11.52
N GLN A 255 -9.57 -8.42 10.31
CA GLN A 255 -10.25 -9.57 9.70
C GLN A 255 -9.21 -10.60 9.28
N THR A 256 -9.44 -11.87 9.64
CA THR A 256 -8.49 -12.97 9.39
C THR A 256 -9.05 -14.10 8.52
N ARG A 257 -10.32 -14.00 8.11
CA ARG A 257 -11.05 -14.99 7.32
C ARG A 257 -12.09 -14.32 6.43
#